data_AF-A0A928JFW1-F1
#
_entry.id   AF-A0A928JFW1-F1
#
_cell.length_a   1.000
_cell.length_b   1.000
_cell.length_c   1.000
_cell.angle_alpha   90.00
_cell.angle_beta   90.00
_cell.angle_gamma   90.00
#
_symmetry.space_group_name_H-M   'P 1'
#
loop_
_entity.id
_entity.type
_entity.pdbx_description
1 polymer ?
#
loop_
_entity_poly.entity_id
_entity_poly.type
_entity_poly.pdbx_seq_one_letter_code
_entity_poly.pdbx_strand_id
1 'polypeptide(L)'
;MNRKAAKPYKKKKPGFLTSLLIVLLIALVIVGAGAILLYRAGYRYIKVRVTDDLYVKFLGQVDGTGEPYRGRLIYSNGISADVNLDREEIAYSNGDIYAGTLSNLLKEGRGVMRFANGDVYEGDFSADMMTGEGTYSYVGGETYEGSFKNGLKDGYGVYTFGDGSVYSGFFSENLKDGEGQYLYASGDSYIGTYRAGVKSGTGIYTWAGGDVYEGDFVNDIRAGQGVYTWANGERYEGEFQNNLPSGYGTYYWPSGRTYTGYFENGVFVRAETGN
;
A
#
# COMPACT_ATOMS: atom_id res chain seq x y z
N MET A 1 81.75 -63.31 15.17
CA MET A 1 80.88 -62.11 15.29
C MET A 1 80.05 -61.99 14.02
N ASN A 2 78.74 -62.30 14.07
CA ASN A 2 77.90 -62.39 12.87
C ASN A 2 76.76 -61.36 12.98
N ARG A 3 76.88 -60.22 12.29
CA ARG A 3 75.82 -59.21 12.19
C ARG A 3 74.92 -59.55 11.00
N LYS A 4 73.72 -60.06 11.25
CA LYS A 4 72.68 -60.21 10.21
C LYS A 4 72.20 -58.81 9.79
N ALA A 5 72.38 -58.47 8.52
CA ALA A 5 71.85 -57.24 7.94
C ALA A 5 70.32 -57.28 7.87
N ALA A 6 69.66 -56.28 8.45
CA ALA A 6 68.20 -56.13 8.38
C ALA A 6 67.78 -55.74 6.96
N LYS A 7 66.79 -56.42 6.39
CA LYS A 7 66.22 -56.07 5.08
C LYS A 7 65.54 -54.68 5.16
N PRO A 8 65.71 -53.80 4.16
CA PRO A 8 65.12 -52.47 4.17
C PRO A 8 63.59 -52.56 4.09
N TYR A 9 62.92 -51.91 5.03
CA TYR A 9 61.46 -51.80 5.09
C TYR A 9 60.93 -50.98 3.90
N LYS A 10 60.36 -51.66 2.89
CA LYS A 10 59.66 -50.98 1.79
C LYS A 10 58.33 -50.43 2.30
N LYS A 11 58.25 -49.12 2.52
CA LYS A 11 57.02 -48.40 2.83
C LYS A 11 56.03 -48.60 1.66
N LYS A 12 54.97 -49.41 1.85
CA LYS A 12 53.90 -49.54 0.85
C LYS A 12 53.25 -48.17 0.66
N LYS A 13 53.32 -47.62 -0.56
CA LYS A 13 52.59 -46.39 -0.88
C LYS A 13 51.09 -46.69 -0.78
N PRO A 14 50.29 -45.82 -0.16
CA PRO A 14 48.84 -45.96 -0.13
C PRO A 14 48.31 -46.11 -1.56
N GLY A 15 47.36 -47.02 -1.76
CA GLY A 15 46.67 -47.14 -3.03
C GLY A 15 45.95 -45.84 -3.40
N PHE A 16 45.66 -45.65 -4.67
CA PHE A 16 44.96 -44.44 -5.16
C PHE A 16 43.68 -44.14 -4.35
N LEU A 17 42.86 -45.16 -4.09
CA LEU A 17 41.63 -45.04 -3.31
C LEU A 17 41.86 -44.59 -1.85
N THR A 18 42.91 -45.09 -1.19
CA THR A 18 43.23 -44.68 0.19
C THR A 18 43.74 -43.24 0.25
N SER A 19 44.51 -42.80 -0.75
CA SER A 19 44.97 -41.42 -0.86
C SER A 19 43.80 -40.46 -1.13
N LEU A 20 42.89 -40.85 -2.02
CA LEU A 20 41.66 -40.10 -2.30
C LEU A 20 40.78 -39.96 -1.05
N LEU A 21 40.59 -41.04 -0.29
CA LEU A 21 39.77 -41.01 0.92
C LEU A 21 40.36 -40.12 2.02
N ILE A 22 41.70 -40.11 2.18
CA ILE A 22 42.38 -39.18 3.10
C ILE A 22 42.16 -37.72 2.67
N VAL A 23 42.29 -37.43 1.37
CA VAL A 23 42.05 -36.06 0.85
C VAL A 23 40.60 -35.63 1.10
N LEU A 24 39.63 -36.50 0.86
CA LEU A 24 38.22 -36.23 1.13
C LEU A 24 37.95 -35.99 2.62
N LEU A 25 38.55 -36.77 3.51
CA LEU A 25 38.42 -36.57 4.96
C LEU A 25 39.03 -35.24 5.41
N ILE A 26 40.22 -34.88 4.92
CA ILE A 26 40.85 -33.59 5.23
C ILE A 26 39.97 -32.44 4.73
N ALA A 27 39.44 -32.53 3.50
CA ALA A 27 38.53 -31.54 2.96
C ALA A 27 37.26 -31.39 3.83
N LEU A 28 36.68 -32.51 4.28
CA LEU A 28 35.51 -32.49 5.16
C LEU A 28 35.80 -31.84 6.52
N VAL A 29 36.96 -32.11 7.12
CA VAL A 29 37.39 -31.47 8.38
C VAL A 29 37.59 -29.96 8.19
N ILE A 30 38.20 -29.53 7.08
CA ILE A 30 38.40 -28.11 6.77
C ILE A 30 37.04 -27.42 6.60
N VAL A 31 36.12 -28.01 5.83
CA VAL A 31 34.76 -27.49 5.64
C VAL A 31 34.01 -27.41 6.97
N GLY A 32 34.07 -28.46 7.79
CA GLY A 32 33.44 -28.50 9.11
C GLY A 32 33.99 -27.45 10.07
N ALA A 33 35.32 -27.32 10.15
CA ALA A 33 35.97 -26.28 10.96
C ALA A 33 35.57 -24.88 10.48
N GLY A 34 35.53 -24.65 9.17
CA GLY A 34 35.08 -23.40 8.57
C GLY A 34 33.62 -23.07 8.93
N ALA A 35 32.71 -24.05 8.81
CA ALA A 35 31.31 -23.88 9.19
C ALA A 35 31.14 -23.54 10.69
N ILE A 36 31.92 -24.17 11.57
CA ILE A 36 31.92 -23.86 13.02
C ILE A 36 32.41 -22.44 13.27
N LEU A 37 33.48 -22.00 12.59
CA LEU A 37 33.99 -20.64 12.72
C LEU A 37 32.96 -19.60 12.25
N LEU A 38 32.32 -19.82 11.10
CA LEU A 38 31.24 -18.97 10.61
C LEU A 38 30.07 -18.91 11.59
N TYR A 39 29.65 -20.05 12.12
CA TYR A 39 28.59 -20.13 13.11
C TYR A 39 28.94 -19.34 14.38
N ARG A 40 30.17 -19.46 14.88
CA ARG A 40 30.68 -18.68 16.02
C ARG A 40 30.81 -17.19 15.74
N ALA A 41 31.08 -16.82 14.48
CA ALA A 41 31.12 -15.44 14.01
C ALA A 41 29.73 -14.85 13.70
N GLY A 42 28.65 -15.54 14.08
CA GLY A 42 27.27 -15.06 13.92
C GLY A 42 26.66 -15.29 12.53
N TYR A 43 27.35 -15.96 11.60
CA TYR A 43 26.79 -16.22 10.27
C TYR A 43 25.72 -17.31 10.32
N ARG A 44 24.59 -17.07 9.68
CA ARG A 44 23.46 -17.99 9.56
C ARG A 44 22.97 -18.05 8.13
N TYR A 45 22.41 -19.22 7.79
CA TYR A 45 21.51 -19.40 6.66
C TYR A 45 20.11 -19.63 7.23
N ILE A 46 19.16 -18.77 6.86
CA ILE A 46 17.77 -18.86 7.31
C ILE A 46 16.89 -18.94 6.06
N LYS A 47 15.87 -19.78 6.08
CA LYS A 47 14.88 -19.86 5.01
C LYS A 47 13.49 -19.84 5.62
N VAL A 48 12.71 -18.83 5.29
CA VAL A 48 11.32 -18.66 5.74
C VAL A 48 10.40 -18.85 4.55
N ARG A 49 9.36 -19.67 4.71
CA ARG A 49 8.28 -19.81 3.74
C ARG A 49 7.19 -18.81 4.12
N VAL A 50 6.80 -17.97 3.17
CA VAL A 50 5.75 -16.94 3.36
C VAL A 50 4.41 -17.46 2.84
N THR A 51 4.39 -18.01 1.63
CA THR A 51 3.25 -18.71 1.03
C THR A 51 3.74 -19.99 0.35
N ASP A 52 2.87 -20.74 -0.34
CA ASP A 52 3.29 -21.94 -1.07
C ASP A 52 4.35 -21.64 -2.15
N ASP A 53 4.26 -20.48 -2.79
CA ASP A 53 5.17 -20.06 -3.88
C ASP A 53 6.19 -18.99 -3.45
N LEU A 54 5.98 -18.34 -2.30
CA LEU A 54 6.85 -17.30 -1.79
C LEU A 54 7.72 -17.79 -0.62
N TYR A 55 9.04 -17.66 -0.76
CA TYR A 55 9.98 -17.86 0.34
C TYR A 55 11.08 -16.79 0.31
N VAL A 56 11.65 -16.52 1.49
CA VAL A 56 12.79 -15.63 1.67
C VAL A 56 13.94 -16.44 2.24
N LYS A 57 15.13 -16.28 1.66
CA LYS A 57 16.38 -16.83 2.18
C LYS A 57 17.24 -15.69 2.69
N PHE A 58 17.90 -15.89 3.81
CA PHE A 58 18.92 -15.01 4.34
C PHE A 58 20.25 -15.74 4.44
N LEU A 59 21.32 -15.07 4.04
CA LEU A 59 22.70 -15.49 4.30
C LEU A 59 23.47 -14.29 4.84
N GLY A 60 23.89 -14.36 6.09
CA GLY A 60 24.58 -13.24 6.73
C GLY A 60 24.77 -13.39 8.23
N GLN A 61 25.29 -12.34 8.85
CA GLN A 61 25.41 -12.20 10.29
C GLN A 61 24.06 -11.87 10.92
N VAL A 62 23.78 -12.52 12.04
CA VAL A 62 22.62 -12.24 12.90
C VAL A 62 23.04 -11.52 14.17
N ASP A 63 22.11 -10.83 14.81
CA ASP A 63 22.30 -10.20 16.11
C ASP A 63 22.21 -11.21 17.27
N GLY A 64 22.19 -10.71 18.52
CA GLY A 64 22.07 -11.54 19.73
C GLY A 64 20.72 -12.25 19.88
N THR A 65 19.69 -11.80 19.16
CA THR A 65 18.35 -12.42 19.13
C THR A 65 18.21 -13.45 18.02
N GLY A 66 19.12 -13.43 17.04
CA GLY A 66 19.11 -14.32 15.88
C GLY A 66 18.48 -13.69 14.64
N GLU A 67 18.10 -12.42 14.69
CA GLU A 67 17.54 -11.69 13.56
C GLU A 67 18.66 -11.16 12.63
N PRO A 68 18.38 -10.95 11.32
CA PRO A 68 19.34 -10.44 10.37
C PRO A 68 19.96 -9.09 10.78
N TYR A 69 21.29 -9.01 10.77
CA TYR A 69 22.03 -7.77 11.06
C TYR A 69 22.83 -7.25 9.86
N ARG A 70 23.58 -8.14 9.20
CA ARG A 70 24.29 -7.84 7.95
C ARG A 70 24.25 -9.04 7.02
N GLY A 71 23.90 -8.84 5.75
CA GLY A 71 23.93 -9.94 4.79
C GLY A 71 22.97 -9.74 3.64
N ARG A 72 22.53 -10.84 3.03
CA ARG A 72 21.69 -10.79 1.84
C ARG A 72 20.39 -11.56 2.03
N LEU A 73 19.27 -10.89 1.77
CA LEU A 73 17.96 -11.48 1.56
C LEU A 73 17.80 -11.86 0.08
N ILE A 74 17.19 -13.00 -0.19
CA ILE A 74 16.89 -13.50 -1.54
C ILE A 74 15.47 -14.04 -1.53
N TYR A 75 14.58 -13.34 -2.23
CA TYR A 75 13.19 -13.68 -2.39
C TYR A 75 13.02 -14.65 -3.56
N SER A 76 12.04 -15.55 -3.49
CA SER A 76 11.79 -16.54 -4.56
C SER A 76 11.33 -15.91 -5.87
N ASN A 77 10.82 -14.68 -5.84
CA ASN A 77 10.44 -13.88 -7.01
C ASN A 77 11.65 -13.24 -7.73
N GLY A 78 12.88 -13.46 -7.26
CA GLY A 78 14.11 -12.95 -7.87
C GLY A 78 14.60 -11.61 -7.31
N ILE A 79 13.83 -10.94 -6.46
CA ILE A 79 14.29 -9.76 -5.72
C ILE A 79 15.33 -10.21 -4.68
N SER A 80 16.37 -9.40 -4.49
CA SER A 80 17.31 -9.58 -3.38
C SER A 80 17.48 -8.26 -2.65
N ALA A 81 17.91 -8.31 -1.39
CA ALA A 81 18.20 -7.10 -0.63
C ALA A 81 19.46 -7.26 0.20
N ASP A 82 20.27 -6.22 0.28
CA ASP A 82 21.42 -6.13 1.16
C ASP A 82 20.99 -5.51 2.49
N VAL A 83 21.07 -6.29 3.56
CA VAL A 83 20.78 -5.88 4.93
C VAL A 83 22.05 -5.29 5.53
N ASN A 84 21.97 -4.05 6.01
CA ASN A 84 23.05 -3.40 6.73
C ASN A 84 22.48 -2.50 7.85
N LEU A 85 22.23 -3.10 9.01
CA LEU A 85 21.60 -2.39 10.12
C LEU A 85 22.51 -1.41 10.86
N ASP A 86 23.82 -1.34 10.57
CA ASP A 86 24.65 -0.21 11.03
C ASP A 86 24.31 1.10 10.34
N ARG A 87 23.66 1.00 9.18
CA ARG A 87 23.10 2.13 8.44
C ARG A 87 21.59 2.22 8.62
N GLU A 88 21.00 1.32 9.41
CA GLU A 88 19.54 1.15 9.52
C GLU A 88 18.87 0.98 8.15
N GLU A 89 19.57 0.36 7.20
CA GLU A 89 19.15 0.30 5.79
C GLU A 89 19.11 -1.15 5.28
N ILE A 90 18.06 -1.45 4.52
CA ILE A 90 17.90 -2.65 3.70
C ILE A 90 17.68 -2.19 2.26
N ALA A 91 18.69 -2.37 1.41
CA ALA A 91 18.66 -1.91 0.02
C ALA A 91 18.27 -3.06 -0.92
N TYR A 92 17.17 -2.92 -1.64
CA TYR A 92 16.63 -3.93 -2.55
C TYR A 92 17.21 -3.76 -3.95
N SER A 93 17.29 -4.87 -4.69
CA SER A 93 17.85 -4.91 -6.04
C SER A 93 17.03 -4.19 -7.10
N ASN A 94 15.77 -3.85 -6.79
CA ASN A 94 14.91 -3.00 -7.63
C ASN A 94 15.13 -1.49 -7.37
N GLY A 95 15.98 -1.12 -6.41
CA GLY A 95 16.26 0.26 -6.03
C GLY A 95 15.49 0.74 -4.80
N ASP A 96 14.57 -0.05 -4.26
CA ASP A 96 13.86 0.32 -3.03
C ASP A 96 14.80 0.26 -1.82
N ILE A 97 14.55 1.10 -0.82
CA ILE A 97 15.28 1.12 0.44
C ILE A 97 14.27 1.07 1.58
N TYR A 98 14.46 0.13 2.50
CA TYR A 98 13.68 0.05 3.71
C TYR A 98 14.55 0.37 4.93
N ALA A 99 14.04 1.21 5.82
CA ALA A 99 14.60 1.48 7.12
C ALA A 99 13.59 1.08 8.20
N GLY A 100 13.87 0.03 8.95
CA GLY A 100 12.97 -0.51 9.95
C GLY A 100 13.38 -1.91 10.39
N THR A 101 12.52 -2.55 11.17
CA THR A 101 12.80 -3.87 11.73
C THR A 101 12.35 -5.01 10.83
N LEU A 102 13.07 -6.14 10.94
CA LEU A 102 12.61 -7.41 10.39
C LEU A 102 12.15 -8.33 11.51
N SER A 103 11.16 -9.16 11.23
CA SER A 103 10.83 -10.35 12.02
C SER A 103 10.70 -11.53 11.08
N ASN A 104 11.40 -12.63 11.35
CA ASN A 104 11.40 -13.80 10.45
C ASN A 104 11.74 -13.44 8.99
N LEU A 105 12.70 -12.54 8.79
CA LEU A 105 13.14 -12.02 7.48
C LEU A 105 12.14 -11.11 6.74
N LEU A 106 11.00 -10.76 7.33
CA LEU A 106 9.97 -9.91 6.73
C LEU A 106 9.89 -8.58 7.47
N LYS A 107 9.52 -7.50 6.77
CA LYS A 107 9.30 -6.17 7.38
C LYS A 107 8.17 -6.24 8.39
N GLU A 108 8.39 -5.71 9.58
CA GLU A 108 7.48 -5.77 10.71
C GLU A 108 7.59 -4.51 11.57
N GLY A 109 6.48 -4.07 12.17
CA GLY A 109 6.43 -2.87 13.00
C GLY A 109 6.56 -1.59 12.18
N ARG A 110 6.99 -0.49 12.82
CA ARG A 110 7.17 0.78 12.10
C ARG A 110 8.43 0.78 11.26
N GLY A 111 8.32 1.34 10.06
CA GLY A 111 9.46 1.59 9.20
C GLY A 111 9.17 2.60 8.11
N VAL A 112 10.21 2.93 7.35
CA VAL A 112 10.19 3.83 6.20
C VAL A 112 10.62 3.05 4.97
N MET A 113 9.76 3.00 3.96
CA MET A 113 10.04 2.44 2.65
C MET A 113 10.18 3.58 1.65
N ARG A 114 11.35 3.70 1.04
CA ARG A 114 11.64 4.61 -0.07
C ARG A 114 11.65 3.80 -1.34
N PHE A 115 10.73 4.08 -2.23
CA PHE A 115 10.58 3.35 -3.48
C PHE A 115 11.52 3.89 -4.55
N ALA A 116 11.93 3.03 -5.48
CA ALA A 116 12.78 3.41 -6.61
C ALA A 116 12.16 4.49 -7.51
N ASN A 117 10.82 4.60 -7.53
CA ASN A 117 10.09 5.66 -8.26
C ASN A 117 10.12 7.03 -7.55
N GLY A 118 10.67 7.11 -6.33
CA GLY A 118 10.75 8.32 -5.52
C GLY A 118 9.65 8.46 -4.47
N ASP A 119 8.64 7.59 -4.47
CA ASP A 119 7.60 7.58 -3.43
C ASP A 119 8.19 7.17 -2.08
N VAL A 120 7.54 7.59 -1.00
CA VAL A 120 7.93 7.24 0.36
C VAL A 120 6.71 6.83 1.15
N TYR A 121 6.77 5.66 1.79
CA TYR A 121 5.83 5.25 2.82
C TYR A 121 6.51 5.24 4.19
N GLU A 122 5.87 5.81 5.19
CA GLU A 122 6.26 5.75 6.59
C GLU A 122 5.06 5.28 7.41
N GLY A 123 5.17 4.14 8.08
CA GLY A 123 4.02 3.58 8.81
C GLY A 123 4.27 2.17 9.31
N ASP A 124 3.18 1.50 9.69
CA ASP A 124 3.25 0.13 10.19
C ASP A 124 3.39 -0.89 9.02
N PHE A 125 4.15 -1.93 9.29
CA PHE A 125 4.34 -3.10 8.44
C PHE A 125 4.00 -4.36 9.22
N SER A 126 3.44 -5.35 8.53
CA SER A 126 3.36 -6.71 9.04
C SER A 126 3.56 -7.69 7.90
N ALA A 127 4.48 -8.64 8.09
CA ALA A 127 4.84 -9.64 7.08
C ALA A 127 5.06 -9.05 5.67
N ASP A 128 5.93 -8.03 5.55
CA ASP A 128 6.26 -7.29 4.32
C ASP A 128 5.16 -6.36 3.75
N MET A 129 3.95 -6.37 4.31
CA MET A 129 2.83 -5.56 3.83
C MET A 129 2.67 -4.29 4.66
N MET A 130 2.32 -3.17 4.00
CA MET A 130 1.83 -1.98 4.72
C MET A 130 0.50 -2.32 5.39
N THR A 131 0.36 -1.95 6.65
CA THR A 131 -0.83 -2.18 7.46
C THR A 131 -0.96 -1.08 8.50
N GLY A 132 -2.05 -1.05 9.26
CA GLY A 132 -2.17 -0.13 10.40
C GLY A 132 -2.22 1.31 9.91
N GLU A 133 -1.54 2.22 10.58
CA GLU A 133 -1.51 3.63 10.18
C GLU A 133 -0.21 3.97 9.45
N GLY A 134 -0.29 4.86 8.47
CA GLY A 134 0.88 5.34 7.77
C GLY A 134 0.63 6.56 6.89
N THR A 135 1.73 7.12 6.39
CA THR A 135 1.76 8.21 5.44
C THR A 135 2.46 7.75 4.17
N TYR A 136 1.78 7.86 3.04
CA TYR A 136 2.34 7.64 1.70
C TYR A 136 2.49 9.00 1.02
N SER A 137 3.73 9.41 0.78
CA SER A 137 4.11 10.60 0.03
C SER A 137 4.49 10.21 -1.40
N TYR A 138 3.78 10.74 -2.38
CA TYR A 138 4.08 10.51 -3.79
C TYR A 138 5.13 11.49 -4.30
N VAL A 139 5.96 11.07 -5.25
CA VAL A 139 6.95 11.96 -5.89
C VAL A 139 6.31 13.19 -6.56
N GLY A 140 5.03 13.09 -6.96
CA GLY A 140 4.23 14.19 -7.53
C GLY A 140 3.77 15.24 -6.52
N GLY A 141 3.98 15.03 -5.22
CA GLY A 141 3.58 15.93 -4.14
C GLY A 141 2.24 15.58 -3.49
N GLU A 142 1.50 14.61 -4.03
CA GLU A 142 0.33 14.04 -3.36
C GLU A 142 0.72 13.35 -2.06
N THR A 143 -0.20 13.34 -1.10
CA THR A 143 -0.02 12.60 0.15
C THR A 143 -1.29 11.83 0.50
N TYR A 144 -1.10 10.67 1.13
CA TYR A 144 -2.15 9.96 1.85
C TYR A 144 -1.71 9.71 3.28
N GLU A 145 -2.54 10.05 4.25
CA GLU A 145 -2.33 9.74 5.67
C GLU A 145 -3.56 9.01 6.19
N GLY A 146 -3.37 7.79 6.71
CA GLY A 146 -4.47 7.01 7.27
C GLY A 146 -4.22 5.51 7.29
N SER A 147 -5.31 4.76 7.31
CA SER A 147 -5.29 3.32 7.52
C SER A 147 -4.92 2.52 6.26
N PHE A 148 -4.08 1.50 6.45
CA PHE A 148 -3.67 0.53 5.45
C PHE A 148 -4.02 -0.89 5.86
N LYS A 149 -4.29 -1.72 4.85
CA LYS A 149 -4.47 -3.17 5.00
C LYS A 149 -3.94 -3.88 3.78
N ASN A 150 -3.04 -4.84 3.97
CA ASN A 150 -2.43 -5.64 2.89
C ASN A 150 -1.82 -4.78 1.76
N GLY A 151 -1.18 -3.66 2.10
CA GLY A 151 -0.58 -2.77 1.10
C GLY A 151 -1.55 -1.77 0.45
N LEU A 152 -2.84 -1.79 0.79
CA LEU A 152 -3.87 -0.93 0.20
C LEU A 152 -4.41 0.05 1.24
N LYS A 153 -4.86 1.23 0.80
CA LYS A 153 -5.63 2.17 1.63
C LYS A 153 -6.97 1.52 1.97
N ASP A 154 -7.24 1.33 3.26
CA ASP A 154 -8.42 0.61 3.74
C ASP A 154 -8.73 1.08 5.16
N GLY A 155 -9.92 1.66 5.35
CA GLY A 155 -10.28 2.41 6.56
C GLY A 155 -10.28 3.91 6.32
N TYR A 156 -10.19 4.69 7.39
CA TYR A 156 -10.27 6.15 7.30
C TYR A 156 -8.92 6.74 6.88
N GLY A 157 -8.94 7.79 6.05
CA GLY A 157 -7.72 8.53 5.72
C GLY A 157 -7.99 9.86 5.03
N VAL A 158 -6.92 10.64 4.91
CA VAL A 158 -6.88 11.94 4.24
C VAL A 158 -5.95 11.83 3.03
N TYR A 159 -6.46 12.18 1.85
CA TYR A 159 -5.70 12.25 0.61
C TYR A 159 -5.61 13.71 0.15
N THR A 160 -4.39 14.24 0.07
CA THR A 160 -4.11 15.56 -0.52
C THR A 160 -3.63 15.36 -1.95
N PHE A 161 -4.36 15.95 -2.90
CA PHE A 161 -4.08 15.87 -4.33
C PHE A 161 -3.07 16.96 -4.75
N GLY A 162 -2.40 16.75 -5.88
CA GLY A 162 -1.35 17.65 -6.37
C GLY A 162 -1.87 19.03 -6.79
N ASP A 163 -3.17 19.16 -7.06
CA ASP A 163 -3.84 20.45 -7.29
C ASP A 163 -4.21 21.19 -6.00
N GLY A 164 -3.99 20.59 -4.84
CA GLY A 164 -4.38 21.11 -3.52
C GLY A 164 -5.79 20.71 -3.07
N SER A 165 -6.52 19.94 -3.87
CA SER A 165 -7.77 19.32 -3.41
C SER A 165 -7.49 18.35 -2.26
N VAL A 166 -8.47 18.14 -1.38
CA VAL A 166 -8.36 17.25 -0.22
C VAL A 166 -9.59 16.36 -0.14
N TYR A 167 -9.38 15.05 0.00
CA TYR A 167 -10.42 14.11 0.40
C TYR A 167 -10.14 13.61 1.83
N SER A 168 -11.16 13.57 2.67
CA SER A 168 -11.11 13.03 4.02
C SER A 168 -12.29 12.08 4.21
N GLY A 169 -12.04 10.79 4.38
CA GLY A 169 -13.12 9.80 4.46
C GLY A 169 -12.65 8.36 4.41
N PHE A 170 -13.59 7.46 4.20
CA PHE A 170 -13.32 6.02 4.18
C PHE A 170 -12.83 5.53 2.81
N PHE A 171 -11.89 4.59 2.86
CA PHE A 171 -11.34 3.86 1.74
C PHE A 171 -11.59 2.36 1.91
N SER A 172 -11.74 1.67 0.79
CA SER A 172 -11.67 0.21 0.70
C SER A 172 -10.91 -0.16 -0.57
N GLU A 173 -9.86 -0.97 -0.42
CA GLU A 173 -9.01 -1.42 -1.54
C GLU A 173 -8.53 -0.27 -2.46
N ASN A 174 -8.00 0.81 -1.87
CA ASN A 174 -7.57 2.05 -2.54
C ASN A 174 -8.66 2.97 -3.09
N LEU A 175 -9.94 2.58 -3.04
CA LEU A 175 -11.06 3.38 -3.55
C LEU A 175 -11.78 4.09 -2.42
N LYS A 176 -12.28 5.31 -2.66
CA LYS A 176 -13.21 5.99 -1.74
C LYS A 176 -14.48 5.15 -1.61
N ASP A 177 -14.83 4.72 -0.41
CA ASP A 177 -16.00 3.87 -0.14
C ASP A 177 -16.54 4.13 1.26
N GLY A 178 -17.80 4.50 1.37
CA GLY A 178 -18.42 5.00 2.61
C GLY A 178 -18.48 6.52 2.67
N GLU A 179 -18.60 7.06 3.88
CA GLU A 179 -18.71 8.51 4.11
C GLU A 179 -17.39 9.24 3.80
N GLY A 180 -17.49 10.44 3.23
CA GLY A 180 -16.33 11.30 3.07
C GLY A 180 -16.66 12.74 2.65
N GLN A 181 -15.67 13.60 2.88
CA GLN A 181 -15.67 14.98 2.46
C GLN A 181 -14.60 15.18 1.38
N TYR A 182 -14.95 15.87 0.31
CA TYR A 182 -14.03 16.31 -0.72
C TYR A 182 -14.06 17.83 -0.80
N LEU A 183 -12.93 18.48 -0.58
CA LEU A 183 -12.72 19.91 -0.80
C LEU A 183 -11.90 20.07 -2.08
N TYR A 184 -12.48 20.71 -3.09
CA TYR A 184 -11.80 20.93 -4.37
C TYR A 184 -10.92 22.18 -4.28
N ALA A 185 -9.82 22.20 -5.01
CA ALA A 185 -8.96 23.37 -5.14
C ALA A 185 -9.70 24.60 -5.70
N SER A 186 -10.80 24.40 -6.44
CA SER A 186 -11.70 25.47 -6.91
C SER A 186 -12.50 26.15 -5.81
N GLY A 187 -12.57 25.57 -4.61
CA GLY A 187 -13.43 26.01 -3.50
C GLY A 187 -14.79 25.29 -3.44
N ASP A 188 -15.12 24.45 -4.43
CA ASP A 188 -16.26 23.54 -4.34
C ASP A 188 -16.05 22.54 -3.20
N SER A 189 -17.13 21.97 -2.67
CA SER A 189 -17.04 20.85 -1.73
C SER A 189 -18.17 19.85 -1.89
N TYR A 190 -17.90 18.61 -1.51
CA TYR A 190 -18.90 17.55 -1.39
C TYR A 190 -18.76 16.87 -0.04
N ILE A 191 -19.87 16.62 0.64
CA ILE A 191 -19.95 15.79 1.85
C ILE A 191 -21.03 14.75 1.62
N GLY A 192 -20.70 13.47 1.74
CA GLY A 192 -21.68 12.40 1.62
C GLY A 192 -21.02 11.06 1.30
N THR A 193 -21.82 10.14 0.78
CA THR A 193 -21.35 8.77 0.56
C THR A 193 -20.65 8.59 -0.79
N TYR A 194 -19.70 7.65 -0.80
CA TYR A 194 -18.97 7.14 -1.95
C TYR A 194 -19.15 5.62 -2.03
N ARG A 195 -19.07 5.08 -3.25
CA ARG A 195 -18.96 3.64 -3.49
C ARG A 195 -18.02 3.42 -4.66
N ALA A 196 -17.02 2.55 -4.49
CA ALA A 196 -16.04 2.25 -5.53
C ALA A 196 -15.44 3.51 -6.23
N GLY A 197 -15.17 4.56 -5.45
CA GLY A 197 -14.50 5.78 -5.92
C GLY A 197 -15.41 6.91 -6.42
N VAL A 198 -16.71 6.65 -6.63
CA VAL A 198 -17.66 7.64 -7.18
C VAL A 198 -18.69 8.08 -6.12
N LYS A 199 -19.21 9.31 -6.22
CA LYS A 199 -20.31 9.75 -5.34
C LYS A 199 -21.53 8.85 -5.56
N SER A 200 -22.14 8.39 -4.49
CA SER A 200 -23.31 7.51 -4.52
C SER A 200 -24.12 7.70 -3.25
N GLY A 201 -25.42 7.41 -3.23
CA GLY A 201 -26.24 7.57 -2.03
C GLY A 201 -26.60 9.04 -1.81
N THR A 202 -26.61 9.53 -0.57
CA THR A 202 -26.99 10.92 -0.27
C THR A 202 -25.76 11.79 -0.07
N GLY A 203 -25.84 13.06 -0.47
CA GLY A 203 -24.78 14.02 -0.19
C GLY A 203 -25.19 15.47 -0.38
N ILE A 204 -24.29 16.35 0.05
CA ILE A 204 -24.38 17.80 -0.12
C ILE A 204 -23.21 18.23 -1.00
N TYR A 205 -23.51 18.85 -2.14
CA TYR A 205 -22.52 19.52 -2.98
C TYR A 205 -22.71 21.03 -2.85
N THR A 206 -21.64 21.72 -2.46
CA THR A 206 -21.60 23.18 -2.33
C THR A 206 -20.64 23.71 -3.40
N TRP A 207 -21.15 24.51 -4.32
CA TRP A 207 -20.31 25.20 -5.31
C TRP A 207 -19.64 26.41 -4.67
N ALA A 208 -18.43 26.75 -5.12
CA ALA A 208 -17.70 27.94 -4.68
C ALA A 208 -18.50 29.24 -4.90
N GLY A 209 -19.40 29.24 -5.89
CA GLY A 209 -20.32 30.35 -6.19
C GLY A 209 -21.48 30.52 -5.19
N GLY A 210 -21.66 29.59 -4.25
CA GLY A 210 -22.70 29.63 -3.22
C GLY A 210 -23.96 28.81 -3.55
N ASP A 211 -24.04 28.20 -4.73
CA ASP A 211 -25.09 27.21 -5.00
C ASP A 211 -24.90 25.99 -4.10
N VAL A 212 -25.98 25.31 -3.74
CA VAL A 212 -25.97 24.11 -2.90
C VAL A 212 -26.95 23.09 -3.45
N TYR A 213 -26.55 21.82 -3.50
CA TYR A 213 -27.41 20.69 -3.79
C TYR A 213 -27.34 19.69 -2.66
N GLU A 214 -28.49 19.29 -2.14
CA GLU A 214 -28.62 18.25 -1.12
C GLU A 214 -29.58 17.18 -1.66
N GLY A 215 -29.12 15.95 -1.84
CA GLY A 215 -29.96 14.90 -2.43
C GLY A 215 -29.21 13.65 -2.84
N ASP A 216 -29.85 12.85 -3.70
CA ASP A 216 -29.28 11.58 -4.15
C ASP A 216 -28.25 11.74 -5.28
N PHE A 217 -27.22 10.90 -5.20
CA PHE A 217 -26.16 10.75 -6.17
C PHE A 217 -26.09 9.31 -6.65
N VAL A 218 -25.88 9.12 -7.95
CA VAL A 218 -25.64 7.82 -8.58
C VAL A 218 -24.50 8.00 -9.57
N ASN A 219 -23.35 7.35 -9.36
CA ASN A 219 -22.20 7.43 -10.28
C ASN A 219 -21.77 8.88 -10.59
N ASP A 220 -21.50 9.67 -9.55
CA ASP A 220 -21.10 11.09 -9.63
C ASP A 220 -22.15 12.07 -10.18
N ILE A 221 -23.34 11.62 -10.59
CA ILE A 221 -24.42 12.49 -11.07
C ILE A 221 -25.53 12.65 -10.02
N ARG A 222 -26.11 13.85 -9.94
CA ARG A 222 -27.33 14.11 -9.18
C ARG A 222 -28.49 13.38 -9.85
N ALA A 223 -29.18 12.57 -9.07
CA ALA A 223 -30.30 11.74 -9.49
C ALA A 223 -31.32 11.66 -8.33
N GLY A 224 -32.48 11.02 -8.53
CA GLY A 224 -33.41 10.78 -7.44
C GLY A 224 -34.00 12.06 -6.85
N GLN A 225 -34.22 12.12 -5.54
CA GLN A 225 -34.77 13.29 -4.87
C GLN A 225 -33.67 14.25 -4.44
N GLY A 226 -33.93 15.56 -4.49
CA GLY A 226 -33.01 16.53 -3.93
C GLY A 226 -33.56 17.95 -3.85
N VAL A 227 -32.77 18.80 -3.23
CA VAL A 227 -32.99 20.24 -3.11
C VAL A 227 -31.80 20.94 -3.73
N TYR A 228 -32.04 21.81 -4.71
CA TYR A 228 -31.05 22.71 -5.26
C TYR A 228 -31.39 24.13 -4.84
N THR A 229 -30.47 24.80 -4.15
CA THR A 229 -30.57 26.20 -3.74
C THR A 229 -29.54 26.99 -4.51
N TRP A 230 -29.97 27.94 -5.33
CA TRP A 230 -29.09 28.85 -6.03
C TRP A 230 -28.60 29.95 -5.09
N ALA A 231 -27.41 30.50 -5.34
CA ALA A 231 -26.80 31.58 -4.57
C ALA A 231 -27.67 32.85 -4.54
N ASN A 232 -28.55 33.04 -5.53
CA ASN A 232 -29.50 34.15 -5.60
C ASN A 232 -30.75 33.95 -4.71
N GLY A 233 -30.86 32.82 -4.00
CA GLY A 233 -31.97 32.47 -3.12
C GLY A 233 -33.13 31.73 -3.80
N GLU A 234 -33.06 31.46 -5.11
CA GLU A 234 -33.97 30.53 -5.76
C GLU A 234 -33.76 29.12 -5.20
N ARG A 235 -34.82 28.30 -5.19
CA ARG A 235 -34.74 26.91 -4.75
C ARG A 235 -35.63 26.00 -5.57
N TYR A 236 -35.17 24.80 -5.87
CA TYR A 236 -35.95 23.71 -6.44
C TYR A 236 -35.88 22.51 -5.52
N GLU A 237 -37.02 21.86 -5.28
CA GLU A 237 -37.13 20.63 -4.50
C GLU A 237 -37.95 19.61 -5.31
N GLY A 238 -37.37 18.45 -5.57
CA GLY A 238 -38.04 17.38 -6.31
C GLY A 238 -37.05 16.43 -6.97
N GLU A 239 -37.51 15.82 -8.05
CA GLU A 239 -36.74 14.81 -8.76
C GLU A 239 -35.62 15.42 -9.63
N PHE A 240 -34.52 14.68 -9.74
CA PHE A 240 -33.34 14.97 -10.55
C PHE A 240 -33.00 13.77 -11.45
N GLN A 241 -32.59 14.07 -12.67
CA GLN A 241 -32.05 13.08 -13.61
C GLN A 241 -30.92 13.72 -14.41
N ASN A 242 -29.78 13.03 -14.52
CA ASN A 242 -28.61 13.51 -15.28
C ASN A 242 -28.19 14.94 -14.90
N ASN A 243 -28.15 15.24 -13.59
CA ASN A 243 -27.82 16.56 -13.04
C ASN A 243 -28.85 17.67 -13.25
N LEU A 244 -30.03 17.38 -13.80
CA LEU A 244 -31.07 18.38 -14.07
C LEU A 244 -32.36 18.07 -13.30
N PRO A 245 -33.11 19.09 -12.87
CA PRO A 245 -34.50 18.93 -12.46
C PRO A 245 -35.28 18.14 -13.52
N SER A 246 -35.95 17.08 -13.10
CA SER A 246 -36.73 16.19 -13.95
C SER A 246 -37.88 15.62 -13.12
N GLY A 247 -39.03 15.29 -13.71
CA GLY A 247 -40.15 14.75 -12.94
C GLY A 247 -40.92 15.82 -12.15
N TYR A 248 -41.60 15.43 -11.08
CA TYR A 248 -42.38 16.38 -10.27
C TYR A 248 -41.53 17.10 -9.22
N GLY A 249 -41.75 18.40 -9.08
CA GLY A 249 -41.07 19.21 -8.07
C GLY A 249 -41.75 20.55 -7.79
N THR A 250 -41.19 21.28 -6.84
CA THR A 250 -41.59 22.65 -6.50
C THR A 250 -40.41 23.60 -6.64
N TYR A 251 -40.60 24.66 -7.41
CA TYR A 251 -39.67 25.78 -7.53
C TYR A 251 -40.14 26.96 -6.68
N TYR A 252 -39.20 27.59 -5.99
CA TYR A 252 -39.40 28.71 -5.08
C TYR A 252 -38.58 29.89 -5.59
N TRP A 253 -39.24 31.02 -5.80
CA TRP A 253 -38.57 32.28 -6.09
C TRP A 253 -38.33 33.07 -4.79
N PRO A 254 -37.27 33.90 -4.72
CA PRO A 254 -37.01 34.78 -3.58
C PRO A 254 -38.17 35.72 -3.22
N SER A 255 -39.03 36.02 -4.21
CA SER A 255 -40.25 36.81 -4.01
C SER A 255 -41.33 36.11 -3.17
N GLY A 256 -41.18 34.82 -2.86
CA GLY A 256 -42.18 33.99 -2.20
C GLY A 256 -43.16 33.30 -3.15
N ARG A 257 -43.08 33.59 -4.46
CA ARG A 257 -43.82 32.82 -5.48
C ARG A 257 -43.34 31.38 -5.49
N THR A 258 -44.25 30.44 -5.78
CA THR A 258 -43.92 29.03 -6.03
C THR A 258 -44.55 28.52 -7.31
N TYR A 259 -43.96 27.47 -7.88
CA TYR A 259 -44.51 26.66 -8.97
C TYR A 259 -44.34 25.19 -8.60
N THR A 260 -45.44 24.45 -8.54
CA THR A 260 -45.42 22.99 -8.36
C THR A 260 -45.93 22.36 -9.64
N GLY A 261 -45.14 21.48 -10.24
CA GLY A 261 -45.46 20.88 -11.52
C GLY A 261 -44.39 19.92 -12.03
N TYR A 262 -44.48 19.59 -13.32
CA TYR A 262 -43.57 18.67 -13.98
C TYR A 262 -42.42 19.43 -14.63
N PHE A 263 -41.21 18.87 -14.53
CA PHE A 263 -39.97 19.38 -15.09
C PHE A 263 -39.39 18.36 -16.06
N GLU A 264 -38.89 18.85 -17.18
CA GLU A 264 -38.18 18.01 -18.16
C GLU A 264 -36.90 18.74 -18.57
N ASN A 265 -35.75 18.09 -18.44
CA ASN A 265 -34.44 18.67 -18.76
C ASN A 265 -34.19 20.05 -18.13
N GLY A 266 -34.60 20.23 -16.88
CA GLY A 266 -34.38 21.46 -16.12
C GLY A 266 -35.37 22.60 -16.38
N VAL A 267 -36.38 22.41 -17.24
CA VAL A 267 -37.38 23.46 -17.53
C VAL A 267 -38.79 23.06 -17.10
N PHE A 268 -39.59 24.05 -16.74
CA PHE A 268 -41.01 23.87 -16.43
C PHE A 268 -41.77 23.36 -17.66
N VAL A 269 -42.49 22.25 -17.53
CA VAL A 269 -43.44 21.80 -18.54
C VAL A 269 -44.80 22.38 -18.20
N ARG A 270 -45.28 23.35 -18.98
CA ARG A 270 -46.67 23.78 -18.88
C ARG A 270 -47.55 22.70 -19.50
N ALA A 271 -48.55 22.25 -18.76
CA ALA A 271 -49.70 21.64 -19.40
C ALA A 271 -50.30 22.70 -20.33
N GLU A 272 -50.33 22.44 -21.64
CA GLU A 272 -51.22 23.17 -22.54
C GLU A 272 -52.63 22.98 -21.97
N THR A 273 -53.20 24.05 -21.41
CA THR A 273 -54.63 24.07 -21.10
C THR A 273 -55.34 23.90 -22.44
N GLY A 274 -55.86 22.71 -22.70
CA GLY A 274 -56.76 22.46 -23.81
C GLY A 274 -57.88 23.49 -23.76
N ASN A 275 -58.01 24.25 -24.84
CA ASN A 275 -59.08 25.22 -25.08
C ASN A 275 -60.47 24.58 -25.01
#